data_AF-A0A7C2GQ34-F1
#
_entry.id   AF-A0A7C2GQ34-F1
#
_cell.length_a   1.000
_cell.length_b   1.000
_cell.length_c   1.000
_cell.angle_alpha   90.00
_cell.angle_beta   90.00
_cell.angle_gamma   90.00
#
_symmetry.space_group_name_H-M   'P 1'
#
loop_
_entity.id
_entity.type
_entity.pdbx_description
1 polymer ?
#
loop_
_entity_poly.entity_id
_entity_poly.type
_entity_poly.pdbx_seq_one_letter_code
_entity_poly.pdbx_strand_id
1 'polypeptide(L)'
;MSRLLIRIPHVKPSPEGRPSACPFCRGPALQRWGRTPKPLKDPRLHQVEAHRYRCPQCFRTFRHYPQGVTRPAQSQRTVALSALLWALGLSLRSLSSLLPHLGLSLSRMSVLRDVRALTEEVRRRLPLTAPVLGVDGFGVRVKGQRKGVLVAVEMGEGLPLLLLAVDAGDPRAVAQALGVEVLVSDGLGSYREVAQALGLGHQACAFHLLRWAGRALSRLRGKVPQGWKAVVEEAWGVVRARPPDGGKRPFELYLKVVKEVGKRKGGPLWRLAEVLLRLSGEWGRYTLDRRVFGVPSTNNRVEQAIGRLRWRALGMRGVKTWAGLEAALLLSHLGVA
;
A
#
# COMPACT_ATOMS: atom_id res chain seq x y z
N MET A 1 8.43 13.05 -1.30
CA MET A 1 7.81 11.78 -1.69
C MET A 1 8.91 10.87 -2.19
N SER A 2 9.53 10.13 -1.27
CA SER A 2 10.43 9.04 -1.57
C SER A 2 9.61 7.92 -2.19
N ARG A 3 9.52 7.90 -3.53
CA ARG A 3 8.90 6.80 -4.26
C ARG A 3 9.78 5.57 -4.11
N LEU A 4 9.17 4.39 -4.07
CA LEU A 4 9.91 3.15 -4.17
C LEU A 4 10.40 3.03 -5.61
N LEU A 5 11.68 3.37 -5.83
CA LEU A 5 12.28 3.43 -7.15
C LEU A 5 12.94 2.09 -7.48
N ILE A 6 12.68 1.61 -8.70
CA ILE A 6 13.47 0.53 -9.29
C ILE A 6 14.43 1.13 -10.32
N ARG A 7 15.71 0.78 -10.17
CA ARG A 7 16.72 0.97 -11.21
C ARG A 7 16.76 -0.28 -12.07
N ILE A 8 16.65 -0.13 -13.38
CA ILE A 8 16.79 -1.26 -14.31
C ILE A 8 18.22 -1.81 -14.20
N PRO A 9 18.40 -3.10 -13.85
CA PRO A 9 19.73 -3.66 -13.64
C PRO A 9 20.65 -3.52 -14.85
N HIS A 10 21.91 -3.18 -14.59
CA HIS A 10 22.97 -3.25 -15.60
C HIS A 10 23.37 -4.73 -15.83
N VAL A 11 23.67 -5.09 -17.08
CA VAL A 11 24.05 -6.44 -17.47
C VAL A 11 25.37 -6.35 -18.23
N LYS A 12 26.38 -7.10 -17.77
CA LYS A 12 27.72 -7.15 -18.39
C LYS A 12 27.87 -8.40 -19.26
N PRO A 13 28.69 -8.35 -20.34
CA PRO A 13 28.88 -9.49 -21.24
C PRO A 13 29.80 -10.57 -20.67
N SER A 14 30.68 -10.24 -19.71
CA SER A 14 31.65 -11.15 -19.11
C SER A 14 31.84 -10.87 -17.60
N PRO A 15 32.17 -11.89 -16.78
CA PRO A 15 32.40 -11.71 -15.36
C PRO A 15 33.64 -10.86 -15.09
N GLU A 16 33.51 -9.95 -14.13
CA GLU A 16 34.62 -9.15 -13.62
C GLU A 16 35.21 -9.81 -12.38
N GLY A 17 36.53 -9.96 -12.36
CA GLY A 17 37.25 -10.59 -11.25
C GLY A 17 37.00 -12.10 -11.15
N ARG A 18 37.12 -12.60 -9.92
CA ARG A 18 36.93 -14.02 -9.59
C ARG A 18 36.14 -14.17 -8.28
N PRO A 19 35.37 -15.26 -8.11
CA PRO A 19 34.76 -15.60 -6.83
C PRO A 19 35.80 -15.73 -5.71
N SER A 20 35.47 -15.27 -4.51
CA SER A 20 36.35 -15.30 -3.33
C SER A 20 36.41 -16.67 -2.65
N ALA A 21 35.37 -17.49 -2.80
CA ALA A 21 35.27 -18.80 -2.18
C ALA A 21 34.31 -19.73 -2.94
N CYS A 22 34.46 -21.04 -2.70
CA CYS A 22 33.52 -22.05 -3.17
C CYS A 22 32.13 -21.82 -2.56
N PRO A 23 31.05 -21.78 -3.37
CA PRO A 23 29.69 -21.58 -2.85
C PRO A 23 29.17 -22.78 -2.04
N PHE A 24 29.86 -23.92 -2.06
CA PHE A 24 29.42 -25.15 -1.39
C PHE A 24 30.17 -25.43 -0.08
N CYS A 25 31.49 -25.29 -0.04
CA CYS A 25 32.31 -25.59 1.14
C CYS A 25 33.06 -24.37 1.69
N ARG A 26 32.84 -23.17 1.13
CA ARG A 26 33.55 -21.93 1.50
C ARG A 26 35.08 -21.95 1.31
N GLY A 27 35.62 -22.98 0.67
CA GLY A 27 37.05 -23.07 0.34
C GLY A 27 37.57 -21.90 -0.49
N PRO A 28 38.70 -21.27 -0.12
CA PRO A 28 39.24 -20.09 -0.81
C PRO A 28 39.98 -20.45 -2.11
N ALA A 29 40.57 -21.64 -2.18
CA ALA A 29 41.28 -22.11 -3.37
C ALA A 29 40.29 -22.51 -4.46
N LEU A 30 40.43 -21.93 -5.65
CA LEU A 30 39.53 -22.17 -6.78
C LEU A 30 40.34 -22.29 -8.08
N GLN A 31 40.12 -23.38 -8.81
CA GLN A 31 40.72 -23.60 -10.12
C GLN A 31 39.76 -23.13 -11.20
N ARG A 32 40.18 -22.18 -12.05
CA ARG A 32 39.39 -21.77 -13.22
C ARG A 32 39.49 -22.87 -14.28
N TRP A 33 38.36 -23.53 -14.54
CA TRP A 33 38.26 -24.70 -15.40
C TRP A 33 37.88 -24.34 -16.85
N GLY A 34 37.39 -23.13 -17.12
CA GLY A 34 37.15 -22.67 -18.48
C GLY A 34 36.21 -21.48 -18.60
N ARG A 35 35.97 -21.09 -19.86
CA ARG A 35 34.95 -20.11 -20.26
C ARG A 35 33.86 -20.84 -21.02
N THR A 36 32.61 -20.46 -20.84
CA THR A 36 31.50 -21.10 -21.54
C THR A 36 30.52 -20.03 -22.00
N PRO A 37 30.16 -20.00 -23.29
CA PRO A 37 29.09 -19.15 -23.77
C PRO A 37 27.76 -19.55 -23.12
N LYS A 38 26.98 -18.55 -22.72
CA LYS A 38 25.63 -18.74 -22.17
C LYS A 38 24.64 -17.89 -22.98
N PRO A 39 23.62 -18.50 -23.61
CA PRO A 39 22.56 -17.74 -24.25
C PRO A 39 21.77 -16.96 -23.20
N LEU A 40 21.35 -15.76 -23.56
CA LEU A 40 20.67 -14.81 -22.70
C LEU A 40 19.47 -14.19 -23.41
N LYS A 41 18.35 -14.13 -22.70
CA LYS A 41 17.19 -13.33 -23.05
C LYS A 41 17.38 -11.95 -22.42
N ASP A 42 17.99 -11.06 -23.17
CA ASP A 42 18.18 -9.65 -22.85
C ASP A 42 17.88 -8.80 -24.09
N PRO A 43 17.28 -7.61 -23.95
CA PRO A 43 17.01 -6.74 -25.09
C PRO A 43 18.28 -6.20 -25.78
N ARG A 44 19.46 -6.30 -25.14
CA ARG A 44 20.73 -5.80 -25.68
C ARG A 44 21.79 -6.88 -25.88
N LEU A 45 21.69 -8.02 -25.18
CA LEU A 45 22.71 -9.08 -25.17
C LEU A 45 22.09 -10.46 -25.38
N HIS A 46 22.34 -11.09 -26.52
CA HIS A 46 21.82 -12.44 -26.81
C HIS A 46 22.66 -13.57 -26.18
N GLN A 47 23.88 -13.25 -25.75
CA GLN A 47 24.83 -14.21 -25.20
C GLN A 47 25.80 -13.50 -24.25
N VAL A 48 26.29 -14.23 -23.24
CA VAL A 48 27.32 -13.77 -22.31
C VAL A 48 28.34 -14.88 -22.05
N GLU A 49 29.52 -14.50 -21.60
CA GLU A 49 30.53 -15.44 -21.12
C GLU A 49 30.26 -15.79 -19.65
N ALA A 50 30.35 -17.07 -19.27
CA ALA A 50 30.40 -17.51 -17.89
C ALA A 50 31.73 -18.21 -17.61
N HIS A 51 32.33 -17.96 -16.44
CA HIS A 51 33.57 -18.65 -16.04
C HIS A 51 33.22 -19.87 -15.20
N ARG A 52 33.83 -21.01 -15.51
CA ARG A 52 33.67 -22.25 -14.73
C ARG A 52 34.82 -22.36 -13.73
N TYR A 53 34.48 -22.71 -12.50
CA TYR A 53 35.42 -22.97 -11.43
C TYR A 53 35.23 -24.39 -10.90
N ARG A 54 36.31 -25.02 -10.46
CA ARG A 54 36.34 -26.26 -9.69
C ARG A 54 36.96 -25.98 -8.33
N CYS A 55 36.32 -26.45 -7.27
CA CYS A 55 36.90 -26.39 -5.93
C CYS A 55 37.80 -27.62 -5.71
N PRO A 56 39.07 -27.47 -5.30
CA PRO A 56 39.95 -28.60 -5.03
C PRO A 56 39.64 -29.30 -3.70
N GLN A 57 38.90 -28.66 -2.78
CA GLN A 57 38.54 -29.25 -1.48
C GLN A 57 37.30 -30.16 -1.56
N CYS A 58 36.24 -29.70 -2.23
CA CYS A 58 34.98 -30.47 -2.34
C CYS A 58 34.72 -31.03 -3.74
N PHE A 59 35.66 -30.82 -4.68
CA PHE A 59 35.62 -31.28 -6.08
C PHE A 59 34.44 -30.81 -6.93
N ARG A 60 33.51 -30.03 -6.38
CA ARG A 60 32.35 -29.49 -7.10
C ARG A 60 32.76 -28.43 -8.11
N THR A 61 32.01 -28.36 -9.21
CA THR A 61 32.13 -27.29 -10.20
C THR A 61 30.97 -26.30 -10.11
N PHE A 62 31.23 -25.04 -10.42
CA PHE A 62 30.20 -24.00 -10.49
C PHE A 62 30.52 -22.97 -11.56
N ARG A 63 29.52 -22.17 -11.91
CA ARG A 63 29.64 -21.07 -12.86
C ARG A 63 29.62 -19.74 -12.12
N HIS A 64 30.55 -18.87 -12.46
CA HIS A 64 30.57 -17.47 -12.09
C HIS A 64 30.03 -16.66 -13.27
N TYR A 65 28.96 -15.90 -13.03
CA TYR A 65 28.23 -15.15 -14.04
C TYR A 65 28.59 -13.66 -13.99
N PRO A 66 28.47 -12.93 -15.11
CA PRO A 66 28.58 -11.48 -15.11
C PRO A 66 27.49 -10.82 -14.25
N GLN A 67 27.73 -9.56 -13.89
CA GLN A 67 26.72 -8.70 -13.28
C GLN A 67 25.44 -8.72 -14.11
N GLY A 68 24.28 -8.84 -13.43
CA GLY A 68 22.97 -8.87 -14.08
C GLY A 68 22.57 -10.24 -14.65
N VAL A 69 23.42 -11.26 -14.52
CA VAL A 69 23.16 -12.62 -15.04
C VAL A 69 23.17 -13.65 -13.93
N THR A 70 22.17 -14.54 -13.97
CA THR A 70 22.04 -15.67 -13.03
C THR A 70 21.99 -17.00 -13.79
N ARG A 71 21.61 -18.10 -13.16
CA ARG A 71 21.48 -19.41 -13.83
C ARG A 71 20.39 -19.42 -14.93
N PRO A 72 19.17 -18.87 -14.72
CA PRO A 72 18.17 -18.71 -15.77
C PRO A 72 18.67 -17.98 -17.02
N ALA A 73 18.03 -18.24 -18.17
CA ALA A 73 18.35 -17.58 -19.42
C ALA A 73 17.89 -16.11 -19.46
N GLN A 74 16.99 -15.66 -18.57
CA GLN A 74 16.60 -14.25 -18.50
C GLN A 74 17.62 -13.44 -17.69
N SER A 75 17.99 -12.27 -18.20
CA SER A 75 18.79 -11.31 -17.44
C SER A 75 17.96 -10.62 -16.36
N GLN A 76 18.63 -10.07 -15.34
CA GLN A 76 17.95 -9.26 -14.32
C GLN A 76 17.30 -8.00 -14.93
N ARG A 77 17.88 -7.44 -16.00
CA ARG A 77 17.28 -6.36 -16.80
C ARG A 77 15.94 -6.79 -17.39
N THR A 78 15.88 -7.95 -18.04
CA THR A 78 14.66 -8.51 -18.61
C THR A 78 13.59 -8.78 -17.55
N VAL A 79 13.99 -9.34 -16.41
CA VAL A 79 13.09 -9.57 -15.26
C VAL A 79 12.46 -8.25 -14.80
N ALA A 80 13.28 -7.21 -14.60
CA ALA A 80 12.80 -5.90 -14.18
C ALA A 80 11.86 -5.28 -15.22
N LEU A 81 12.23 -5.30 -16.51
CA LEU A 81 11.43 -4.73 -17.60
C LEU A 81 10.08 -5.43 -17.76
N SER A 82 10.05 -6.77 -17.77
CA SER A 82 8.81 -7.53 -17.95
C SER A 82 7.85 -7.31 -16.78
N ALA A 83 8.37 -7.27 -15.55
CA ALA A 83 7.59 -7.00 -14.35
C ALA A 83 7.10 -5.55 -14.28
N LEU A 84 7.90 -4.58 -14.73
CA LEU A 84 7.51 -3.18 -14.85
C LEU A 84 6.38 -2.96 -15.85
N LEU A 85 6.50 -3.53 -17.05
CA LEU A 85 5.44 -3.45 -18.05
C LEU A 85 4.14 -4.09 -17.56
N TRP A 86 4.24 -5.18 -16.77
CA TRP A 86 3.09 -5.74 -16.08
C TRP A 86 2.52 -4.78 -15.04
N ALA A 87 3.37 -4.12 -14.24
CA ALA A 87 2.95 -3.17 -13.22
C ALA A 87 2.22 -1.95 -13.81
N LEU A 88 2.64 -1.51 -15.01
CA LEU A 88 2.01 -0.42 -15.78
C LEU A 88 0.66 -0.79 -16.41
N GLY A 89 0.20 -2.03 -16.22
CA GLY A 89 -1.17 -2.44 -16.57
C GLY A 89 -1.27 -3.51 -17.67
N LEU A 90 -0.17 -3.87 -18.35
CA LEU A 90 -0.22 -4.91 -19.36
C LEU A 90 -0.55 -6.27 -18.75
N SER A 91 -1.47 -6.98 -19.39
CA SER A 91 -1.79 -8.35 -18.99
C SER A 91 -0.65 -9.30 -19.34
N LEU A 92 -0.55 -10.47 -18.67
CA LEU A 92 0.43 -11.50 -19.04
C LEU A 92 0.30 -11.94 -20.51
N ARG A 93 -0.92 -11.92 -21.05
CA ARG A 93 -1.19 -12.22 -22.46
C ARG A 93 -0.64 -11.13 -23.37
N SER A 94 -0.96 -9.87 -23.06
CA SER A 94 -0.47 -8.71 -23.80
C SER A 94 1.07 -8.69 -23.83
N LEU A 95 1.71 -8.99 -22.70
CA LEU A 95 3.17 -9.10 -22.62
C LEU A 95 3.74 -10.23 -23.45
N SER A 96 3.12 -11.41 -23.42
CA SER A 96 3.58 -12.54 -24.26
C SER A 96 3.43 -12.25 -25.76
N SER A 97 2.53 -11.32 -26.12
CA SER A 97 2.34 -10.86 -27.50
C SER A 97 3.28 -9.70 -27.87
N LEU A 98 3.51 -8.77 -26.96
CA LEU A 98 4.31 -7.56 -27.20
C LEU A 98 5.80 -7.85 -27.18
N LEU A 99 6.28 -8.58 -26.17
CA LEU A 99 7.71 -8.77 -25.92
C LEU A 99 8.48 -9.39 -27.11
N PRO A 100 7.93 -10.33 -27.90
CA PRO A 100 8.60 -10.82 -29.11
C PRO A 100 8.98 -9.71 -30.11
N HIS A 101 8.13 -8.68 -30.26
CA HIS A 101 8.40 -7.51 -31.12
C HIS A 101 9.52 -6.61 -30.56
N LEU A 102 9.87 -6.79 -29.28
CA LEU A 102 11.00 -6.13 -28.61
C LEU A 102 12.23 -7.07 -28.49
N GLY A 103 12.26 -8.16 -29.26
CA GLY A 103 13.34 -9.15 -29.24
C GLY A 103 13.33 -10.08 -28.01
N LEU A 104 12.22 -10.12 -27.25
CA LEU A 104 12.10 -10.86 -25.99
C LEU A 104 10.97 -11.91 -26.05
N SER A 105 11.31 -13.14 -26.41
CA SER A 105 10.31 -14.24 -26.41
C SER A 105 10.14 -14.83 -25.00
N LEU A 106 9.13 -14.33 -24.28
CA LEU A 106 8.76 -14.79 -22.93
C LEU A 106 7.34 -15.36 -22.89
N SER A 107 7.19 -16.52 -22.26
CA SER A 107 5.88 -17.10 -21.98
C SER A 107 5.19 -16.39 -20.82
N ARG A 108 3.86 -16.50 -20.74
CA ARG A 108 3.05 -16.00 -19.61
C ARG A 108 3.60 -16.43 -18.24
N MET A 109 4.08 -17.66 -18.14
CA MET A 109 4.64 -18.21 -16.90
C MET A 109 6.02 -17.63 -16.55
N SER A 110 6.81 -17.28 -17.56
CA SER A 110 8.11 -16.60 -17.37
C SER A 110 7.87 -15.20 -16.82
N VAL A 111 6.97 -14.44 -17.46
CA VAL A 111 6.59 -13.09 -16.99
C VAL A 111 6.00 -13.13 -15.58
N LEU A 112 5.14 -14.11 -15.27
CA LEU A 112 4.60 -14.25 -13.91
C LEU A 112 5.70 -14.52 -12.87
N ARG A 113 6.73 -15.29 -13.22
CA ARG A 113 7.89 -15.52 -12.35
C ARG A 113 8.68 -14.23 -12.14
N ASP A 114 8.86 -13.45 -13.19
CA ASP A 114 9.56 -12.16 -13.13
C ASP A 114 8.82 -11.16 -12.22
N VAL A 115 7.49 -11.07 -12.36
CA VAL A 115 6.62 -10.27 -11.48
C VAL A 115 6.79 -10.66 -10.01
N ARG A 116 6.81 -11.97 -9.70
CA ARG A 116 7.04 -12.46 -8.34
C ARG A 116 8.45 -12.12 -7.84
N ALA A 117 9.47 -12.31 -8.66
CA ALA A 117 10.85 -12.00 -8.30
C ALA A 117 11.01 -10.50 -7.95
N LEU A 118 10.42 -9.61 -8.76
CA LEU A 118 10.43 -8.18 -8.47
C LEU A 118 9.60 -7.86 -7.21
N THR A 119 8.46 -8.49 -7.02
CA THR A 119 7.62 -8.28 -5.82
C THR A 119 8.40 -8.62 -4.54
N GLU A 120 9.14 -9.73 -4.52
CA GLU A 120 9.99 -10.10 -3.39
C GLU A 120 11.16 -9.12 -3.17
N GLU A 121 11.73 -8.58 -4.24
CA GLU A 121 12.76 -7.54 -4.14
C GLU A 121 12.21 -6.25 -3.52
N VAL A 122 11.00 -5.84 -3.93
CA VAL A 122 10.30 -4.68 -3.36
C VAL A 122 9.96 -4.93 -1.90
N ARG A 123 9.43 -6.11 -1.56
CA ARG A 123 9.04 -6.44 -0.18
C ARG A 123 10.23 -6.32 0.78
N ARG A 124 11.42 -6.75 0.37
CA ARG A 124 12.66 -6.62 1.18
C ARG A 124 13.10 -5.17 1.41
N ARG A 125 12.58 -4.21 0.65
CA ARG A 125 12.89 -2.78 0.77
C ARG A 125 11.79 -1.99 1.48
N LEU A 126 10.66 -2.61 1.79
CA LEU A 126 9.61 -1.97 2.56
C LEU A 126 10.10 -1.70 3.98
N PRO A 127 9.67 -0.59 4.60
CA PRO A 127 10.01 -0.32 5.99
C PRO A 127 9.44 -1.41 6.90
N LEU A 128 10.19 -1.74 7.95
CA LEU A 128 9.77 -2.70 8.98
C LEU A 128 8.86 -2.06 10.03
N THR A 129 8.81 -0.72 10.07
CA THR A 129 8.04 0.07 11.04
C THR A 129 7.19 1.13 10.35
N ALA A 130 6.03 1.45 10.92
CA ALA A 130 5.12 2.47 10.46
C ALA A 130 4.39 3.13 11.65
N PRO A 131 5.00 4.14 12.30
CA PRO A 131 4.40 4.84 13.44
C PRO A 131 3.02 5.44 13.11
N VAL A 132 2.83 5.91 11.87
CA VAL A 132 1.54 6.37 11.37
C VAL A 132 1.07 5.43 10.25
N LEU A 133 0.04 4.64 10.54
CA LEU A 133 -0.49 3.62 9.63
C LEU A 133 -1.87 3.99 9.11
N GLY A 134 -2.01 4.06 7.80
CA GLY A 134 -3.28 4.23 7.11
C GLY A 134 -3.92 2.89 6.83
N VAL A 135 -5.20 2.74 7.17
CA VAL A 135 -5.95 1.51 6.92
C VAL A 135 -7.28 1.80 6.24
N ASP A 136 -7.63 0.95 5.28
CA ASP A 136 -8.96 0.91 4.71
C ASP A 136 -9.28 -0.47 4.11
N GLY A 137 -10.56 -0.83 4.18
CA GLY A 137 -11.09 -2.12 3.79
C GLY A 137 -11.86 -2.01 2.49
N PHE A 138 -11.63 -2.93 1.55
CA PHE A 138 -12.42 -2.98 0.32
C PHE A 138 -12.65 -4.40 -0.18
N GLY A 139 -13.65 -4.55 -1.05
CA GLY A 139 -13.96 -5.84 -1.69
C GLY A 139 -13.17 -6.05 -2.97
N VAL A 140 -12.53 -7.22 -3.11
CA VAL A 140 -11.85 -7.64 -4.34
C VAL A 140 -12.29 -9.05 -4.76
N ARG A 141 -12.28 -9.35 -6.07
CA ARG A 141 -12.55 -10.70 -6.57
C ARG A 141 -11.25 -11.49 -6.70
N VAL A 142 -11.10 -12.53 -5.88
CA VAL A 142 -9.99 -13.51 -5.97
C VAL A 142 -10.58 -14.86 -6.37
N LYS A 143 -10.10 -15.43 -7.48
CA LYS A 143 -10.66 -16.66 -8.08
C LYS A 143 -12.18 -16.59 -8.31
N GLY A 144 -12.71 -15.41 -8.62
CA GLY A 144 -14.15 -15.18 -8.84
C GLY A 144 -14.96 -14.99 -7.56
N GLN A 145 -14.40 -15.27 -6.37
CA GLN A 145 -15.05 -15.05 -5.09
C GLN A 145 -14.76 -13.65 -4.56
N ARG A 146 -15.79 -12.98 -4.03
CA ARG A 146 -15.63 -11.67 -3.39
C ARG A 146 -15.02 -11.87 -2.01
N LYS A 147 -13.87 -11.24 -1.76
CA LYS A 147 -13.18 -11.23 -0.47
C LYS A 147 -13.02 -9.80 0.03
N GLY A 148 -13.24 -9.60 1.33
CA GLY A 148 -12.84 -8.38 2.01
C GLY A 148 -11.34 -8.38 2.23
N VAL A 149 -10.66 -7.30 1.85
CA VAL A 149 -9.24 -7.12 2.09
C VAL A 149 -9.00 -5.77 2.77
N LEU A 150 -8.07 -5.75 3.70
CA LEU A 150 -7.57 -4.56 4.37
C LEU A 150 -6.24 -4.18 3.71
N VAL A 151 -6.10 -2.91 3.34
CA VAL A 151 -4.84 -2.33 2.85
C VAL A 151 -4.24 -1.49 3.95
N ALA A 152 -2.98 -1.74 4.28
CA ALA A 152 -2.22 -0.97 5.25
C ALA A 152 -1.10 -0.21 4.53
N VAL A 153 -1.03 1.10 4.76
CA VAL A 153 -0.10 2.02 4.09
C VAL A 153 0.65 2.83 5.14
N GLU A 154 1.96 2.87 5.03
CA GLU A 154 2.81 3.79 5.81
C GLU A 154 2.51 5.23 5.37
N MET A 155 2.16 6.11 6.30
CA MET A 155 1.57 7.41 5.98
C MET A 155 2.55 8.56 5.80
N GLY A 156 3.85 8.37 6.06
CA GLY A 156 4.93 9.32 5.84
C GLY A 156 5.32 9.43 4.37
N GLU A 157 5.48 8.31 3.66
CA GLU A 157 5.78 8.24 2.21
C GLU A 157 4.67 7.61 1.36
N GLY A 158 3.68 6.97 1.97
CA GLY A 158 2.53 6.40 1.25
C GLY A 158 2.84 5.03 0.66
N LEU A 159 3.73 4.28 1.30
CA LEU A 159 4.17 2.97 0.84
C LEU A 159 3.19 1.90 1.33
N PRO A 160 2.61 1.08 0.43
CA PRO A 160 1.79 -0.04 0.84
C PRO A 160 2.68 -1.10 1.52
N LEU A 161 2.32 -1.48 2.74
CA LEU A 161 3.09 -2.43 3.54
C LEU A 161 2.47 -3.81 3.56
N LEU A 162 1.16 -3.86 3.80
CA LEU A 162 0.43 -5.12 3.93
C LEU A 162 -0.88 -5.08 3.18
N LEU A 163 -1.25 -6.27 2.70
CA LEU A 163 -2.58 -6.61 2.27
C LEU A 163 -3.00 -7.83 3.08
N LEU A 164 -4.07 -7.69 3.86
CA LEU A 164 -4.60 -8.72 4.76
C LEU A 164 -6.02 -9.08 4.35
N ALA A 165 -6.40 -10.34 4.49
CA ALA A 165 -7.81 -10.70 4.41
C ALA A 165 -8.47 -10.24 5.72
N VAL A 166 -9.64 -9.62 5.64
CA VAL A 166 -10.31 -8.99 6.81
C VAL A 166 -10.59 -10.00 7.93
N ASP A 167 -10.75 -11.27 7.58
CA ASP A 167 -11.03 -12.41 8.45
C ASP A 167 -9.77 -13.15 8.96
N ALA A 168 -8.57 -12.76 8.53
CA ALA A 168 -7.38 -13.60 8.70
C ALA A 168 -6.27 -13.00 9.58
N GLY A 169 -6.42 -11.77 10.09
CA GLY A 169 -5.35 -11.09 10.83
C GLY A 169 -5.80 -10.55 12.18
N ASP A 170 -4.99 -10.77 13.22
CA ASP A 170 -5.11 -10.08 14.50
C ASP A 170 -4.58 -8.63 14.37
N PRO A 171 -5.43 -7.59 14.50
CA PRO A 171 -5.01 -6.20 14.42
C PRO A 171 -3.93 -5.84 15.44
N ARG A 172 -3.91 -6.49 16.62
CA ARG A 172 -2.91 -6.24 17.66
C ARG A 172 -1.52 -6.69 17.22
N ALA A 173 -1.40 -7.92 16.75
CA ALA A 173 -0.14 -8.46 16.26
C ALA A 173 0.45 -7.60 15.13
N VAL A 174 -0.39 -7.12 14.20
CA VAL A 174 0.04 -6.25 13.10
C VAL A 174 0.52 -4.89 13.61
N ALA A 175 -0.23 -4.26 14.52
CA ALA A 175 0.13 -2.97 15.09
C ALA A 175 1.46 -3.04 15.87
N GLN A 176 1.65 -4.09 16.66
CA GLN A 176 2.89 -4.31 17.43
C GLN A 176 4.09 -4.57 16.52
N ALA A 177 3.95 -5.46 15.53
CA ALA A 177 5.03 -5.80 14.61
C ALA A 177 5.52 -4.58 13.79
N LEU A 178 4.63 -3.64 13.48
CA LEU A 178 4.96 -2.42 12.76
C LEU A 178 5.28 -1.22 13.67
N GLY A 179 5.17 -1.35 14.99
CA GLY A 179 5.36 -0.23 15.91
C GLY A 179 4.40 0.94 15.62
N VAL A 180 3.11 0.64 15.41
CA VAL A 180 2.10 1.65 15.11
C VAL A 180 1.77 2.45 16.37
N GLU A 181 1.76 3.77 16.24
CA GLU A 181 1.36 4.71 17.29
C GLU A 181 0.03 5.40 16.94
N VAL A 182 -0.18 5.69 15.65
CA VAL A 182 -1.38 6.38 15.14
C VAL A 182 -1.99 5.61 13.97
N LEU A 183 -3.29 5.36 14.06
CA LEU A 183 -4.12 4.83 13.00
C LEU A 183 -4.81 5.96 12.23
N VAL A 184 -4.70 5.97 10.91
CA VAL A 184 -5.45 6.86 10.01
C VAL A 184 -6.46 6.02 9.23
N SER A 185 -7.74 6.31 9.36
CA SER A 185 -8.79 5.53 8.67
C SER A 185 -9.87 6.41 8.06
N ASP A 186 -10.82 5.77 7.39
CA ASP A 186 -12.08 6.40 7.04
C ASP A 186 -12.93 6.70 8.31
N GLY A 187 -14.20 7.08 8.10
CA GLY A 187 -15.12 7.41 9.19
C GLY A 187 -15.83 6.20 9.84
N LEU A 188 -15.44 4.95 9.53
CA LEU A 188 -16.14 3.76 10.02
C LEU A 188 -15.90 3.54 11.53
N GLY A 189 -16.95 3.09 12.22
CA GLY A 189 -16.93 2.91 13.68
C GLY A 189 -15.99 1.80 14.17
N SER A 190 -15.82 0.74 13.39
CA SER A 190 -14.99 -0.41 13.77
C SER A 190 -13.51 -0.05 13.98
N TYR A 191 -12.96 0.88 13.18
CA TYR A 191 -11.58 1.33 13.36
C TYR A 191 -11.38 2.10 14.67
N ARG A 192 -12.39 2.82 15.13
CA ARG A 192 -12.36 3.52 16.42
C ARG A 192 -12.24 2.52 17.57
N GLU A 193 -13.03 1.46 17.53
CA GLU A 193 -13.01 0.40 18.55
C GLU A 193 -11.65 -0.30 18.59
N VAL A 194 -11.08 -0.62 17.42
CA VAL A 194 -9.74 -1.21 17.32
C VAL A 194 -8.68 -0.26 17.87
N ALA A 195 -8.68 1.01 17.48
CA ALA A 195 -7.70 1.97 17.98
C ALA A 195 -7.77 2.13 19.51
N GLN A 196 -8.98 2.18 20.08
CA GLN A 196 -9.20 2.26 21.52
C GLN A 196 -8.69 0.99 22.24
N ALA A 197 -9.02 -0.20 21.73
CA ALA A 197 -8.60 -1.47 22.32
C ALA A 197 -7.08 -1.69 22.27
N LEU A 198 -6.39 -1.00 21.35
CA LEU A 198 -4.94 -1.05 21.19
C LEU A 198 -4.21 0.15 21.81
N GLY A 199 -4.94 1.15 22.34
CA GLY A 199 -4.34 2.36 22.90
C GLY A 199 -3.67 3.27 21.86
N LEU A 200 -4.08 3.18 20.59
CA LEU A 200 -3.50 3.95 19.49
C LEU A 200 -4.15 5.32 19.36
N GLY A 201 -3.37 6.32 18.94
CA GLY A 201 -3.95 7.55 18.41
C GLY A 201 -4.82 7.23 17.19
N HIS A 202 -5.96 7.91 17.04
CA HIS A 202 -6.84 7.70 15.88
C HIS A 202 -7.12 9.01 15.16
N GLN A 203 -6.74 9.09 13.87
CA GLN A 203 -7.15 10.17 12.98
C GLN A 203 -8.20 9.65 11.99
N ALA A 204 -9.43 10.12 12.12
CA ALA A 204 -10.47 9.89 11.13
C ALA A 204 -10.31 10.87 9.96
N CYS A 205 -10.49 10.39 8.74
CA CYS A 205 -10.31 11.19 7.54
C CYS A 205 -11.18 12.46 7.53
N ALA A 206 -10.53 13.63 7.42
CA ALA A 206 -11.18 14.93 7.40
C ALA A 206 -12.16 15.11 6.23
N PHE A 207 -11.86 14.52 5.07
CA PHE A 207 -12.79 14.54 3.94
C PHE A 207 -14.11 13.83 4.30
N HIS A 208 -14.03 12.67 4.94
CA HIS A 208 -15.21 11.94 5.39
C HIS A 208 -16.01 12.73 6.42
N LEU A 209 -15.33 13.39 7.37
CA LEU A 209 -15.94 14.33 8.31
C LEU A 209 -16.74 15.42 7.59
N LEU A 210 -16.08 16.21 6.74
CA LEU A 210 -16.69 17.33 6.01
C LEU A 210 -17.88 16.86 5.18
N ARG A 211 -17.77 15.68 4.56
CA ARG A 211 -18.82 15.09 3.74
C ARG A 211 -20.05 14.70 4.55
N TRP A 212 -19.89 13.94 5.64
CA TRP A 212 -21.05 13.48 6.41
C TRP A 212 -21.65 14.63 7.22
N ALA A 213 -20.84 15.45 7.87
CA ALA A 213 -21.29 16.56 8.71
C ALA A 213 -21.94 17.65 7.85
N GLY A 214 -21.33 18.00 6.71
CA GLY A 214 -21.91 18.95 5.76
C GLY A 214 -23.28 18.49 5.23
N ARG A 215 -23.41 17.21 4.86
CA ARG A 215 -24.71 16.63 4.45
C ARG A 215 -25.74 16.64 5.58
N ALA A 216 -25.35 16.28 6.80
CA ALA A 216 -26.24 16.24 7.95
C ALA A 216 -26.75 17.64 8.31
N LEU A 217 -25.84 18.61 8.45
CA LEU A 217 -26.16 19.99 8.80
C LEU A 217 -26.95 20.70 7.71
N SER A 218 -26.59 20.53 6.43
CA SER A 218 -27.36 21.08 5.30
C SER A 218 -28.80 20.57 5.28
N ARG A 219 -29.03 19.26 5.49
CA ARG A 219 -30.38 18.70 5.58
C ARG A 219 -31.15 19.24 6.79
N LEU A 220 -30.48 19.47 7.92
CA LEU A 220 -31.11 20.00 9.12
C LEU A 220 -31.44 21.48 8.97
N ARG A 221 -30.62 22.28 8.28
CA ARG A 221 -30.89 23.70 8.01
C ARG A 221 -32.27 23.94 7.37
N GLY A 222 -32.71 23.04 6.50
CA GLY A 222 -34.04 23.12 5.87
C GLY A 222 -35.21 22.60 6.73
N LYS A 223 -34.94 22.00 7.89
CA LYS A 223 -35.95 21.32 8.73
C LYS A 223 -36.06 21.90 10.13
N VAL A 224 -35.02 22.55 10.65
CA VAL A 224 -35.06 23.20 11.96
C VAL A 224 -35.84 24.50 11.88
N PRO A 225 -36.50 24.93 12.98
CA PRO A 225 -37.16 26.24 13.04
C PRO A 225 -36.18 27.39 12.74
N GLN A 226 -36.71 28.53 12.28
CA GLN A 226 -35.90 29.68 11.83
C GLN A 226 -34.84 30.11 12.86
N GLY A 227 -35.20 30.17 14.16
CA GLY A 227 -34.28 30.56 15.24
C GLY A 227 -33.07 29.62 15.44
N TRP A 228 -33.12 28.39 14.92
CA TRP A 228 -32.07 27.39 15.08
C TRP A 228 -31.14 27.28 13.86
N LYS A 229 -31.42 28.00 12.77
CA LYS A 229 -30.54 27.99 11.58
C LYS A 229 -29.15 28.53 11.89
N ALA A 230 -29.04 29.55 12.76
CA ALA A 230 -27.76 30.10 13.20
C ALA A 230 -26.88 29.06 13.90
N VAL A 231 -27.48 28.19 14.72
CA VAL A 231 -26.77 27.08 15.40
C VAL A 231 -26.20 26.09 14.41
N VAL A 232 -26.95 25.77 13.34
CA VAL A 232 -26.49 24.89 12.26
C VAL A 232 -25.30 25.50 11.52
N GLU A 233 -25.38 26.79 11.17
CA GLU A 233 -24.30 27.49 10.47
C GLU A 233 -23.05 27.61 11.32
N GLU A 234 -23.22 27.88 12.61
CA GLU A 234 -22.10 27.96 13.56
C GLU A 234 -21.41 26.60 13.71
N ALA A 235 -22.17 25.53 13.91
CA ALA A 235 -21.63 24.17 13.95
C ALA A 235 -20.86 23.83 12.67
N TRP A 236 -21.39 24.25 11.52
CA TRP A 236 -20.72 24.06 10.23
C TRP A 236 -19.44 24.90 10.11
N GLY A 237 -19.42 26.12 10.67
CA GLY A 237 -18.22 26.94 10.78
C GLY A 237 -17.11 26.24 11.56
N VAL A 238 -17.44 25.69 12.73
CA VAL A 238 -16.49 24.93 13.56
C VAL A 238 -15.97 23.69 12.82
N VAL A 239 -16.86 22.92 12.18
CA VAL A 239 -16.50 21.73 11.39
C VAL A 239 -15.58 22.06 10.22
N ARG A 240 -15.75 23.22 9.56
CA ARG A 240 -14.86 23.65 8.47
C ARG A 240 -13.50 24.08 8.99
N ALA A 241 -13.48 24.84 10.09
CA ALA A 241 -12.23 25.36 10.67
C ALA A 241 -11.38 24.26 11.33
N ARG A 242 -12.01 23.22 11.90
CA ARG A 242 -11.36 22.11 12.62
C ARG A 242 -10.29 22.57 13.65
N PRO A 243 -10.57 23.54 14.54
CA PRO A 243 -9.60 23.92 15.56
C PRO A 243 -9.30 22.74 16.50
N PRO A 244 -8.07 22.63 17.05
CA PRO A 244 -7.68 21.52 17.94
C PRO A 244 -8.65 21.26 19.10
N ASP A 245 -9.13 22.32 19.75
CA ASP A 245 -10.05 22.25 20.89
C ASP A 245 -11.52 22.51 20.51
N GLY A 246 -11.84 22.40 19.22
CA GLY A 246 -13.14 22.75 18.66
C GLY A 246 -14.32 21.97 19.21
N GLY A 247 -14.12 20.81 19.83
CA GLY A 247 -15.20 19.95 20.37
C GLY A 247 -16.04 20.62 21.46
N LYS A 248 -15.47 21.61 22.17
CA LYS A 248 -16.18 22.39 23.18
C LYS A 248 -17.39 23.13 22.57
N ARG A 249 -17.22 23.71 21.37
CA ARG A 249 -18.28 24.55 20.79
C ARG A 249 -19.50 23.75 20.33
N PRO A 250 -19.40 22.62 19.60
CA PRO A 250 -20.53 21.74 19.34
C PRO A 250 -21.20 21.23 20.61
N PHE A 251 -20.46 21.04 21.71
CA PHE A 251 -21.06 20.65 22.99
C PHE A 251 -21.91 21.77 23.61
N GLU A 252 -21.43 23.01 23.61
CA GLU A 252 -22.21 24.17 24.06
C GLU A 252 -23.48 24.35 23.24
N LEU A 253 -23.40 24.17 21.91
CA LEU A 253 -24.56 24.19 21.03
C LEU A 253 -25.52 23.03 21.33
N TYR A 254 -24.99 21.84 21.60
CA TYR A 254 -25.78 20.69 22.02
C TYR A 254 -26.58 20.98 23.30
N LEU A 255 -25.96 21.58 24.32
CA LEU A 255 -26.64 21.95 25.58
C LEU A 255 -27.80 22.92 25.34
N LYS A 256 -27.63 23.91 24.45
CA LYS A 256 -28.71 24.82 24.05
C LYS A 256 -29.88 24.07 23.42
N VAL A 257 -29.60 23.18 22.47
CA VAL A 257 -30.63 22.41 21.75
C VAL A 257 -31.38 21.48 22.71
N VAL A 258 -30.67 20.75 23.58
CA VAL A 258 -31.30 19.80 24.51
C VAL A 258 -32.14 20.50 25.56
N LYS A 259 -31.76 21.71 26.01
CA LYS A 259 -32.59 22.52 26.92
C LYS A 259 -33.97 22.81 26.33
N GLU A 260 -34.03 23.11 25.04
CA GLU A 260 -35.29 23.36 24.32
C GLU A 260 -36.09 22.07 24.05
N VAL A 261 -35.40 21.03 23.57
CA VAL A 261 -36.04 19.76 23.20
C VAL A 261 -36.57 19.01 24.43
N GLY A 262 -35.88 19.11 25.56
CA GLY A 262 -36.20 18.39 26.78
C GLY A 262 -36.11 16.87 26.59
N LYS A 263 -37.13 16.14 27.06
CA LYS A 263 -37.22 14.67 26.93
C LYS A 263 -37.77 14.19 25.57
N ARG A 264 -38.15 15.11 24.68
CA ARG A 264 -38.77 14.77 23.40
C ARG A 264 -37.74 14.13 22.47
N LYS A 265 -37.90 12.84 22.19
CA LYS A 265 -37.07 12.14 21.21
C LYS A 265 -37.67 12.28 19.82
N GLY A 266 -36.81 12.39 18.81
CA GLY A 266 -37.22 12.52 17.42
C GLY A 266 -37.44 13.97 16.97
N GLY A 267 -37.61 14.14 15.66
CA GLY A 267 -37.73 15.45 15.02
C GLY A 267 -36.38 16.13 14.70
N PRO A 268 -36.41 17.29 14.01
CA PRO A 268 -35.21 17.96 13.50
C PRO A 268 -34.25 18.45 14.58
N LEU A 269 -34.76 19.01 15.69
CA LEU A 269 -33.91 19.51 16.78
C LEU A 269 -33.24 18.39 17.56
N TRP A 270 -33.93 17.28 17.84
CA TRP A 270 -33.30 16.10 18.43
C TRP A 270 -32.15 15.57 17.55
N ARG A 271 -32.38 15.46 16.22
CA ARG A 271 -31.34 15.05 15.27
C ARG A 271 -30.16 16.02 15.22
N LEU A 272 -30.41 17.32 15.37
CA LEU A 272 -29.35 18.32 15.49
C LEU A 272 -28.53 18.08 16.76
N ALA A 273 -29.17 17.82 17.91
CA ALA A 273 -28.49 17.47 19.14
C ALA A 273 -27.60 16.21 18.98
N GLU A 274 -28.11 15.16 18.32
CA GLU A 274 -27.33 13.94 18.05
C GLU A 274 -26.08 14.22 17.21
N VAL A 275 -26.21 15.04 16.17
CA VAL A 275 -25.08 15.44 15.32
C VAL A 275 -24.04 16.24 16.11
N LEU A 276 -24.49 17.22 16.90
CA LEU A 276 -23.61 18.07 17.71
C LEU A 276 -22.88 17.27 18.79
N LEU A 277 -23.58 16.35 19.46
CA LEU A 277 -23.01 15.46 20.46
C LEU A 277 -21.96 14.55 19.84
N ARG A 278 -22.24 13.96 18.68
CA ARG A 278 -21.27 13.15 17.95
C ARG A 278 -20.04 13.96 17.54
N LEU A 279 -20.23 15.16 17.02
CA LEU A 279 -19.12 16.04 16.64
C LEU A 279 -18.22 16.32 17.84
N SER A 280 -18.81 16.70 18.98
CA SER A 280 -18.06 16.95 20.21
C SER A 280 -17.32 15.71 20.71
N GLY A 281 -18.03 14.59 20.90
CA GLY A 281 -17.47 13.38 21.49
C GLY A 281 -16.37 12.73 20.66
N GLU A 282 -16.39 12.94 19.34
CA GLU A 282 -15.37 12.41 18.43
C GLU A 282 -14.37 13.48 17.95
N TRP A 283 -14.39 14.68 18.53
CA TRP A 283 -13.59 15.79 18.01
C TRP A 283 -12.08 15.51 18.00
N GLY A 284 -11.60 14.81 19.04
CA GLY A 284 -10.20 14.46 19.16
C GLY A 284 -9.69 13.64 17.98
N ARG A 285 -10.49 12.69 17.48
CA ARG A 285 -10.11 11.89 16.30
C ARG A 285 -10.21 12.65 14.98
N TYR A 286 -10.96 13.74 14.96
CA TYR A 286 -11.10 14.60 13.78
C TYR A 286 -9.98 15.64 13.66
N THR A 287 -9.13 15.78 14.67
CA THR A 287 -8.15 16.87 14.78
C THR A 287 -6.78 16.41 15.31
N LEU A 288 -6.51 15.10 15.32
CA LEU A 288 -5.21 14.57 15.76
C LEU A 288 -4.07 15.07 14.86
N ASP A 289 -4.31 15.21 13.55
CA ASP A 289 -3.43 15.85 12.56
C ASP A 289 -3.03 17.28 12.90
N ARG A 290 -3.81 17.98 13.72
CA ARG A 290 -3.51 19.34 14.19
C ARG A 290 -2.72 19.38 15.49
N ARG A 291 -2.59 18.24 16.18
CA ARG A 291 -1.99 18.12 17.52
C ARG A 291 -0.73 17.28 17.52
N VAL A 292 -0.60 16.36 16.56
CA VAL A 292 0.52 15.44 16.43
C VAL A 292 1.20 15.68 15.09
N PHE A 293 2.47 16.05 15.14
CA PHE A 293 3.29 16.27 13.94
C PHE A 293 3.39 14.97 13.11
N GLY A 294 3.35 15.09 11.78
CA GLY A 294 3.48 13.96 10.87
C GLY A 294 2.20 13.16 10.63
N VAL A 295 1.12 13.38 11.40
CA VAL A 295 -0.18 12.72 11.16
C VAL A 295 -0.95 13.44 10.05
N PRO A 296 -1.27 12.77 8.93
CA PRO A 296 -2.02 13.41 7.85
C PRO A 296 -3.50 13.53 8.18
N SER A 297 -4.12 14.60 7.69
CA SER A 297 -5.54 14.88 7.89
C SER A 297 -6.50 13.91 7.17
N THR A 298 -6.01 13.15 6.19
CA THR A 298 -6.84 12.27 5.35
C THR A 298 -6.20 10.90 5.14
N ASN A 299 -7.04 9.89 4.90
CA ASN A 299 -6.63 8.56 4.47
C ASN A 299 -6.31 8.49 2.96
N ASN A 300 -6.11 9.63 2.27
CA ASN A 300 -6.00 9.69 0.81
C ASN A 300 -4.89 8.81 0.23
N ARG A 301 -3.80 8.58 0.97
CA ARG A 301 -2.73 7.67 0.53
C ARG A 301 -3.21 6.21 0.42
N VAL A 302 -4.09 5.79 1.34
CA VAL A 302 -4.74 4.48 1.30
C VAL A 302 -5.69 4.40 0.10
N GLU A 303 -6.51 5.44 -0.11
CA GLU A 303 -7.43 5.52 -1.25
C GLU A 303 -6.68 5.47 -2.60
N GLN A 304 -5.55 6.18 -2.70
CA GLN A 304 -4.67 6.13 -3.87
C GLN A 304 -4.11 4.73 -4.08
N ALA A 305 -3.74 4.03 -3.00
CA ALA A 305 -3.23 2.67 -3.08
C ALA A 305 -4.29 1.66 -3.55
N ILE A 306 -5.49 1.75 -2.99
CA ILE A 306 -6.64 0.97 -3.43
C ILE A 306 -7.00 1.30 -4.88
N GLY A 307 -6.95 2.58 -5.27
CA GLY A 307 -7.20 3.04 -6.63
C GLY A 307 -6.23 2.42 -7.64
N ARG A 308 -4.92 2.51 -7.38
CA ARG A 308 -3.86 1.90 -8.22
C ARG A 308 -4.03 0.40 -8.34
N LEU A 309 -4.32 -0.28 -7.23
CA LEU A 309 -4.61 -1.71 -7.20
C LEU A 309 -5.83 -2.07 -8.07
N ARG A 310 -6.93 -1.32 -7.96
CA ARG A 310 -8.15 -1.53 -8.77
C ARG A 310 -7.87 -1.33 -10.25
N TRP A 311 -7.19 -0.24 -10.61
CA TRP A 311 -6.77 0.03 -11.99
C TRP A 311 -5.90 -1.11 -12.53
N ARG A 312 -4.94 -1.59 -11.74
CA ARG A 312 -4.11 -2.74 -12.12
C ARG A 312 -4.96 -4.00 -12.31
N ALA A 313 -5.92 -4.27 -11.43
CA ALA A 313 -6.77 -5.45 -11.48
C ALA A 313 -7.74 -5.44 -12.68
N LEU A 314 -8.18 -4.28 -13.16
CA LEU A 314 -9.09 -4.16 -14.32
C LEU A 314 -8.48 -4.73 -15.61
N GLY A 315 -7.18 -4.55 -15.82
CA GLY A 315 -6.45 -5.11 -16.98
C GLY A 315 -6.23 -6.63 -16.92
N MET A 316 -6.77 -7.32 -15.91
CA MET A 316 -6.59 -8.75 -15.68
C MET A 316 -7.94 -9.49 -15.75
N ARG A 317 -7.93 -10.78 -16.14
CA ARG A 317 -9.11 -11.67 -16.07
C ARG A 317 -9.44 -12.12 -14.63
N GLY A 318 -9.33 -11.19 -13.68
CA GLY A 318 -9.41 -11.42 -12.25
C GLY A 318 -8.12 -11.96 -11.62
N VAL A 319 -7.92 -11.63 -10.35
CA VAL A 319 -6.76 -12.08 -9.57
C VAL A 319 -6.98 -13.53 -9.15
N LYS A 320 -5.98 -14.40 -9.37
CA LYS A 320 -6.11 -15.85 -9.12
C LYS A 320 -5.47 -16.32 -7.81
N THR A 321 -4.59 -15.51 -7.21
CA THR A 321 -3.83 -15.89 -6.01
C THR A 321 -3.59 -14.67 -5.14
N TRP A 322 -3.35 -14.89 -3.84
CA TRP A 322 -2.97 -13.84 -2.91
C TRP A 322 -1.69 -13.11 -3.33
N ALA A 323 -0.65 -13.87 -3.67
CA ALA A 323 0.61 -13.32 -4.18
C ALA A 323 0.42 -12.45 -5.44
N GLY A 324 -0.57 -12.76 -6.29
CA GLY A 324 -0.90 -11.93 -7.44
C GLY A 324 -1.58 -10.62 -7.07
N LEU A 325 -2.40 -10.62 -6.00
CA LEU A 325 -3.03 -9.42 -5.48
C LEU A 325 -2.00 -8.50 -4.81
N GLU A 326 -1.11 -9.09 -4.03
CA GLU A 326 -0.01 -8.39 -3.38
C GLU A 326 0.97 -7.79 -4.40
N ALA A 327 1.34 -8.55 -5.44
CA ALA A 327 2.13 -8.01 -6.55
C ALA A 327 1.43 -6.82 -7.23
N ALA A 328 0.10 -6.89 -7.41
CA ALA A 328 -0.66 -5.79 -8.00
C ALA A 328 -0.66 -4.55 -7.08
N LEU A 329 -0.68 -4.74 -5.75
CA LEU A 329 -0.60 -3.64 -4.79
C LEU A 329 0.80 -3.04 -4.80
N LEU A 330 1.84 -3.84 -4.54
CA LEU A 330 3.20 -3.34 -4.34
C LEU A 330 3.78 -2.76 -5.63
N LEU A 331 3.64 -3.45 -6.76
CA LEU A 331 4.29 -3.03 -7.99
C LEU A 331 3.61 -1.82 -8.66
N SER A 332 2.31 -1.59 -8.43
CA SER A 332 1.61 -0.41 -8.97
C SER A 332 2.02 0.92 -8.30
N HIS A 333 2.82 0.84 -7.23
CA HIS A 333 3.40 1.97 -6.52
C HIS A 333 4.86 2.23 -6.87
N LEU A 334 5.47 1.37 -7.69
CA LEU A 334 6.85 1.56 -8.12
C LEU A 334 6.98 2.76 -9.04
N GLY A 335 7.97 3.60 -8.75
CA GLY A 335 8.54 4.51 -9.73
C GLY A 335 9.74 3.86 -10.43
N VAL A 336 10.06 4.34 -11.63
CA VAL A 336 11.30 4.00 -12.32
C VAL A 336 12.27 5.17 -12.11
N ALA A 337 13.50 4.85 -11.70
CA ALA A 337 14.56 5.83 -11.40
C ALA A 337 15.34 6.24 -12.65
#